data_AF-S6T4I3-F1
#
_entry.id   AF-S6T4I3-F1
#
_cell.length_a   1.000
_cell.length_b   1.000
_cell.length_c   1.000
_cell.angle_alpha   90.00
_cell.angle_beta   90.00
_cell.angle_gamma   90.00
#
_symmetry.space_group_name_H-M   'P 1'
#
loop_
_entity.id
_entity.type
_entity.pdbx_description
1 polymer ?
#
loop_
_entity_poly.entity_id
_entity_poly.type
_entity_poly.pdbx_seq_one_letter_code
_entity_poly.pdbx_strand_id
1 'polypeptide(L)' 'MGILWLPDYMARPYLARGDLVPLFQDWQLDSMPMYVAFPPNRHVSIKVRVFIDWVIELMAEHAPVGERGRLDRE' A
#
# COMPACT_ATOMS: atom_id res chain seq x y z
N MET A 1 -9.76 -7.30 23.66
CA MET A 1 -9.66 -5.88 23.22
C MET A 1 -8.20 -5.53 23.12
N GLY A 2 -7.79 -4.88 22.04
CA GLY A 2 -6.38 -4.62 21.77
C GLY A 2 -6.19 -3.52 20.75
N ILE A 3 -4.94 -3.08 20.62
CA ILE A 3 -4.51 -2.13 19.61
C ILE A 3 -3.90 -2.94 18.48
N LEU A 4 -4.18 -2.55 17.24
CA LEU A 4 -3.53 -3.11 16.07
C LEU A 4 -3.13 -2.00 15.13
N TRP A 5 -2.14 -2.30 14.29
CA TRP A 5 -1.73 -1.42 13.21
C TRP A 5 -2.23 -1.98 11.89
N LEU A 6 -2.88 -1.12 11.10
CA LEU A 6 -3.46 -1.47 9.81
C LEU A 6 -3.07 -0.46 8.75
N PRO A 7 -2.86 -0.89 7.50
CA PRO A 7 -2.85 0.02 6.36
C PRO A 7 -4.16 0.78 6.25
N ASP A 8 -4.10 2.04 5.82
CA ASP A 8 -5.27 2.93 5.72
C ASP A 8 -6.42 2.32 4.92
N TYR A 9 -6.11 1.67 3.80
CA TYR A 9 -7.14 1.06 2.94
C TYR A 9 -7.94 -0.04 3.66
N MET A 10 -7.32 -0.77 4.59
CA MET A 10 -8.00 -1.78 5.40
C MET A 10 -8.79 -1.14 6.55
N ALA A 11 -8.29 -0.06 7.14
CA ALA A 11 -8.89 0.61 8.28
C ALA A 11 -10.11 1.49 7.90
N ARG A 12 -10.07 2.14 6.73
CA ARG A 12 -11.12 3.04 6.21
C ARG A 12 -12.57 2.59 6.48
N PRO A 13 -12.98 1.37 6.10
CA PRO A 13 -14.36 0.97 6.29
C PRO A 13 -14.76 0.83 7.76
N TYR A 14 -13.83 0.49 8.66
CA TYR A 14 -14.06 0.38 10.10
C TYR A 14 -14.04 1.72 10.82
N LEU A 15 -13.18 2.64 10.38
CA LEU A 15 -13.18 4.03 10.85
C LEU A 15 -14.51 4.71 10.50
N ALA A 16 -15.02 4.51 9.27
CA ALA A 16 -16.27 5.12 8.82
C ALA A 16 -17.51 4.68 9.64
N ARG A 17 -17.48 3.47 10.21
CA ARG A 17 -18.56 2.92 11.04
C ARG A 17 -18.34 3.07 12.55
N GLY A 18 -17.19 3.62 12.96
CA GLY A 18 -16.86 3.84 14.38
C GLY A 18 -16.37 2.59 15.13
N ASP A 19 -16.13 1.48 14.43
CA ASP A 19 -15.61 0.24 15.03
C ASP A 19 -14.13 0.37 15.42
N LEU A 20 -13.40 1.27 14.74
CA LEU A 20 -12.01 1.61 15.05
C LEU A 20 -11.90 3.08 15.42
N VAL A 21 -11.03 3.37 16.38
CA VAL A 21 -10.64 4.73 16.76
C VAL A 21 -9.16 4.92 16.38
N PRO A 22 -8.83 5.98 15.63
CA PRO A 22 -7.44 6.28 15.29
C PRO A 22 -6.65 6.66 16.55
N LEU A 23 -5.45 6.11 16.69
CA LEU A 23 -4.51 6.41 17.78
C LEU A 23 -3.22 7.00 17.19
N PHE A 24 -2.50 7.79 18.00
CA PHE A 24 -1.17 8.33 17.64
C PHE A 24 -1.10 9.00 16.26
N GLN A 25 -2.08 9.85 15.94
CA GLN A 25 -2.19 10.48 14.61
C GLN A 25 -1.01 11.41 14.26
N ASP A 26 -0.26 11.84 15.27
CA ASP A 26 0.95 12.65 15.10
C ASP A 26 2.20 11.80 14.78
N TRP A 27 2.08 10.47 14.83
CA TRP A 27 3.17 9.54 14.61
C TRP A 27 3.02 8.91 13.21
N GLN A 28 4.11 8.91 12.45
CA GLN A 28 4.18 8.24 11.16
C GLN A 28 4.97 6.95 11.29
N LEU A 29 4.45 5.91 10.64
CA LEU A 29 5.10 4.62 10.51
C LEU A 29 5.64 4.48 9.09
N ASP A 30 6.70 3.68 8.96
CA ASP A 30 7.34 3.43 7.69
C ASP A 30 6.33 2.91 6.67
N SER A 31 6.46 3.42 5.44
CA SER A 31 5.63 2.95 4.33
C SER A 31 5.86 1.47 4.10
N MET A 32 4.79 0.68 4.11
CA MET A 32 4.86 -0.75 3.77
C MET A 32 4.82 -0.91 2.25
N PRO A 33 5.93 -1.29 1.60
CA PRO A 33 5.96 -1.43 0.15
C PRO A 33 5.09 -2.61 -0.30
N MET A 34 4.32 -2.39 -1.36
CA MET A 34 3.58 -3.44 -2.06
C MET A 34 4.34 -3.85 -3.32
N TYR A 35 4.51 -5.15 -3.51
CA TYR A 35 5.22 -5.71 -4.66
C TYR A 35 4.31 -6.60 -5.50
N VAL A 36 4.47 -6.51 -6.82
CA VAL A 36 3.88 -7.49 -7.76
C VAL A 36 4.93 -8.57 -8.03
N ALA A 37 4.71 -9.76 -7.49
CA ALA A 37 5.61 -10.90 -7.66
C ALA A 37 5.25 -11.73 -8.90
N PHE A 38 6.24 -12.05 -9.72
CA PHE A 38 6.10 -12.96 -10.86
C PHE A 38 7.38 -13.79 -11.04
N PRO A 39 7.29 -15.01 -11.62
CA PRO A 39 8.46 -15.85 -11.81
C PRO A 39 9.52 -15.16 -12.68
N PRO A 40 10.82 -15.29 -12.36
CA PRO A 40 11.92 -14.79 -13.18
C PRO A 40 12.12 -15.69 -14.41
N ASN A 41 11.09 -15.87 -15.23
CA ASN A 41 11.22 -16.57 -16.50
C ASN A 41 11.72 -15.60 -17.57
N ARG A 42 12.64 -16.09 -18.42
CA ARG A 42 13.27 -15.33 -19.53
C ARG A 42 12.26 -14.62 -20.45
N HIS A 43 11.01 -15.08 -20.48
CA HIS A 43 9.92 -14.52 -21.28
C HIS A 43 8.70 -14.24 -20.40
N VAL A 44 8.72 -13.11 -19.69
CA VAL A 44 7.49 -12.54 -19.11
C VAL A 44 6.53 -12.27 -20.28
N SER A 45 5.40 -12.99 -20.30
CA SER A 45 4.38 -12.85 -21.35
C SER A 45 3.90 -11.41 -21.46
N ILE A 46 3.61 -10.96 -22.69
CA ILE A 46 3.03 -9.63 -22.96
C ILE A 46 1.78 -9.40 -22.09
N LYS A 47 0.96 -10.44 -21.86
CA LYS A 47 -0.23 -10.33 -21.01
C LYS A 47 0.11 -9.93 -19.57
N VAL A 48 1.21 -10.45 -19.02
CA VAL A 48 1.65 -10.12 -17.65
C VAL A 48 2.18 -8.70 -17.59
N ARG A 49 2.91 -8.25 -18.62
CA ARG A 49 3.40 -6.86 -18.69
C ARG A 49 2.24 -5.86 -18.72
N VAL A 50 1.29 -6.06 -19.63
CA VAL A 50 0.10 -5.19 -19.74
C VAL A 50 -0.71 -5.19 -18.44
N PHE A 51 -0.81 -6.34 -17.76
CA PHE A 51 -1.46 -6.39 -16.45
C PHE A 51 -0.70 -5.59 -15.39
N ILE A 52 0.63 -5.71 -15.33
CA ILE A 52 1.47 -4.93 -14.40
C ILE A 52 1.31 -3.44 -14.66
N ASP A 53 1.40 -3.01 -15.93
CA ASP A 53 1.27 -1.60 -16.33
C ASP A 53 -0.10 -1.05 -15.91
N TRP A 54 -1.18 -1.80 -16.18
CA TRP A 54 -2.53 -1.44 -15.74
C TRP A 54 -2.67 -1.36 -14.21
N VAL A 55 -2.07 -2.29 -13.46
CA VAL A 55 -2.07 -2.23 -11.98
C VAL A 55 -1.31 -1.00 -11.48
N ILE A 56 -0.19 -0.63 -12.09
CA ILE A 56 0.57 0.56 -11.71
C ILE A 56 -0.27 1.83 -11.89
N GLU A 57 -0.97 1.96 -13.02
CA GLU A 57 -1.89 3.07 -13.28
C GLU A 57 -3.04 3.12 -12.26
N LEU A 58 -3.66 1.97 -11.98
CA LEU A 58 -4.74 1.85 -11.00
C LEU A 58 -4.27 2.24 -9.57
N MET A 59 -3.07 1.82 -9.20
CA MET A 59 -2.50 2.14 -7.88
C MET A 59 -2.10 3.61 -7.76
N ALA A 60 -1.70 4.27 -8.85
CA ALA A 60 -1.45 5.71 -8.85
C ALA A 60 -2.71 6.53 -8.49
N GLU A 61 -3.90 6.04 -8.88
CA GLU A 61 -5.19 6.67 -8.53
C GLU A 61 -5.61 6.37 -7.08
N HIS A 62 -5.54 5.11 -6.65
CA HIS A 62 -6.13 4.68 -5.38
C HIS A 62 -5.19 4.73 -4.16
N ALA A 63 -3.90 4.64 -4.40
CA ALA A 63 -2.87 4.63 -3.37
C ALA A 63 -1.61 5.38 -3.89
N PRO A 64 -1.73 6.69 -4.18
CA PRO A 64 -0.59 7.47 -4.63
C PRO A 64 0.54 7.35 -3.62
N VAL A 65 1.75 7.01 -4.11
CA VAL A 65 2.94 6.95 -3.28
C VAL A 65 3.18 8.34 -2.72
N GLY A 66 2.82 8.57 -1.46
CA GLY A 66 3.22 9.79 -0.76
C GLY A 66 4.74 9.86 -0.72
N GLU A 67 5.32 11.03 -0.90
CA GLU A 67 6.79 11.29 -0.86
C GLU A 67 7.48 10.90 0.46
N ARG A 68 6.75 10.32 1.41
CA ARG A 68 7.07 10.20 2.84
C ARG A 68 7.78 8.89 3.23
N GLY A 69 8.55 8.28 2.33
CA GLY A 69 9.32 7.05 2.60
C GLY A 69 10.80 7.15 2.24
N ARG A 70 11.31 8.35 1.91
CA ARG A 70 12.68 8.57 1.42
C ARG A 70 13.58 9.31 2.44
N LEU A 71 13.32 9.17 3.74
CA LEU A 71 14.12 9.86 4.78
C LEU A 71 14.92 8.95 5.71
N ASP A 72 14.68 7.63 5.75
CA ASP A 72 15.31 6.77 6.77
C ASP A 72 16.38 5.81 6.21
N ARG A 73 17.22 6.30 5.30
CA ARG A 73 18.52 5.66 5.03
C ARG A 73 19.66 6.60 5.41
N GLU A 74 20.00 6.60 6.69
CA GLU A 74 21.34 6.93 7.19
C GLU A 74 21.85 5.78 8.08
#